data_AF-G4N366-F1
#
_entry.id   AF-G4N366-F1
#
_cell.length_a   1.000
_cell.length_b   1.000
_cell.length_c   1.000
_cell.angle_alpha   90.00
_cell.angle_beta   90.00
_cell.angle_gamma   90.00
#
_symmetry.space_group_name_H-M   'P 1'
#
loop_
_entity.id
_entity.type
_entity.pdbx_description
1 polymer ?
#
loop_
_entity_poly.entity_id
_entity_poly.type
_entity_poly.pdbx_seq_one_letter_code
_entity_poly.pdbx_strand_id
1 'polypeptide(L)'
;MPRATRQTRPKAVTAASAKAKALAATIAAASPPNLTAPAAAAASPPPPPTLLFRDAAAWESWLEENHKGTEGLGVVWLKIGKKSCPERTVTYDEAVELALCFGWIDGQRKALDEHFFIQRFTPRRRKSIWSKRNVARVGMLKKDGKMRPAGQVEVDAAMADGRWDKAY
;
A
#
# COMPACT_ATOMS: atom_id res chain seq x y z
N MET A 1 -19.78 -3.13 -55.34
CA MET A 1 -19.74 -4.17 -56.40
C MET A 1 -18.37 -4.10 -57.07
N PRO A 2 -17.78 -5.20 -57.57
CA PRO A 2 -18.29 -6.57 -57.66
C PRO A 2 -18.03 -7.41 -56.39
N ARG A 3 -18.10 -8.76 -56.49
CA ARG A 3 -18.14 -9.74 -55.39
C ARG A 3 -17.67 -11.14 -55.87
N ALA A 4 -16.59 -11.68 -55.32
CA ALA A 4 -16.09 -13.06 -55.54
C ALA A 4 -14.96 -13.38 -54.52
N THR A 5 -14.64 -14.61 -54.07
CA THR A 5 -15.38 -15.90 -53.95
C THR A 5 -14.73 -16.69 -52.77
N ARG A 6 -15.44 -17.67 -52.19
CA ARG A 6 -15.04 -18.43 -50.97
C ARG A 6 -14.60 -19.87 -51.30
N GLN A 7 -13.39 -20.29 -50.85
CA GLN A 7 -12.91 -21.68 -50.67
C GLN A 7 -11.44 -21.65 -50.16
N THR A 8 -10.79 -22.64 -49.51
CA THR A 8 -11.21 -23.67 -48.52
C THR A 8 -9.96 -24.17 -47.76
N ARG A 9 -10.11 -24.78 -46.58
CA ARG A 9 -9.03 -25.39 -45.76
C ARG A 9 -9.03 -26.93 -45.88
N PRO A 10 -7.85 -27.58 -45.76
CA PRO A 10 -7.76 -28.80 -44.93
C PRO A 10 -6.59 -28.82 -43.91
N LYS A 11 -6.43 -29.95 -43.21
CA LYS A 11 -5.50 -30.24 -42.09
C LYS A 11 -4.05 -30.46 -42.61
N ALA A 12 -2.99 -30.46 -41.81
CA ALA A 12 -2.56 -31.49 -40.83
C ALA A 12 -1.15 -31.09 -40.24
N VAL A 13 -0.46 -31.72 -39.26
CA VAL A 13 -0.69 -32.65 -38.12
C VAL A 13 0.61 -32.65 -37.24
N THR A 14 0.54 -33.09 -35.96
CA THR A 14 1.66 -33.25 -34.96
C THR A 14 2.44 -31.98 -34.57
N ALA A 15 2.71 -31.61 -33.30
CA ALA A 15 2.99 -32.31 -32.02
C ALA A 15 4.49 -32.65 -31.80
N ALA A 16 5.09 -31.99 -30.80
CA ALA A 16 6.40 -32.30 -30.24
C ALA A 16 6.41 -31.98 -28.73
N SER A 17 6.93 -32.90 -27.91
CA SER A 17 7.11 -32.73 -26.47
C SER A 17 8.21 -33.67 -25.99
N ALA A 18 9.15 -33.19 -25.17
CA ALA A 18 10.23 -34.00 -24.62
C ALA A 18 10.59 -33.53 -23.21
N LYS A 19 10.58 -34.45 -22.24
CA LYS A 19 11.15 -34.29 -20.90
C LYS A 19 12.58 -34.83 -20.88
N ALA A 20 13.43 -34.28 -20.01
CA ALA A 20 14.73 -34.88 -19.65
C ALA A 20 14.66 -35.65 -18.31
N LYS A 21 15.66 -36.50 -18.05
CA LYS A 21 15.80 -37.43 -16.91
C LYS A 21 17.30 -37.61 -16.58
N ALA A 22 17.74 -38.09 -15.41
CA ALA A 22 17.02 -38.51 -14.20
C ALA A 22 17.65 -37.85 -12.95
N LEU A 23 18.20 -38.48 -11.89
CA LEU A 23 18.39 -39.88 -11.43
C LEU A 23 18.55 -39.87 -9.90
N ALA A 24 18.44 -41.05 -9.26
CA ALA A 24 18.84 -41.40 -7.89
C ALA A 24 17.99 -40.82 -6.73
N ALA A 25 17.89 -41.46 -5.56
CA ALA A 25 17.98 -42.90 -5.23
C ALA A 25 17.30 -43.14 -3.86
N THR A 26 16.83 -44.36 -3.59
CA THR A 26 16.15 -44.71 -2.32
C THR A 26 17.04 -45.54 -1.40
N ILE A 27 17.38 -45.00 -0.22
CA ILE A 27 17.77 -45.75 0.99
C ILE A 27 17.13 -45.04 2.20
N ALA A 28 16.78 -45.78 3.26
CA ALA A 28 16.04 -45.27 4.42
C ALA A 28 16.85 -45.32 5.74
N ALA A 29 16.37 -44.54 6.72
CA ALA A 29 16.57 -44.67 8.17
C ALA A 29 18.01 -44.58 8.74
N ALA A 30 18.33 -43.42 9.32
CA ALA A 30 19.15 -43.33 10.54
C ALA A 30 18.88 -42.01 11.33
N SER A 31 18.53 -42.17 12.60
CA SER A 31 18.73 -41.21 13.71
C SER A 31 19.56 -41.96 14.77
N PRO A 32 20.24 -41.33 15.76
CA PRO A 32 20.19 -39.95 16.26
C PRO A 32 21.63 -39.31 16.22
N PRO A 33 22.05 -38.27 17.00
CA PRO A 33 21.31 -37.52 18.02
C PRO A 33 21.34 -35.99 17.96
N ASN A 34 20.38 -35.47 18.72
CA ASN A 34 20.19 -34.09 19.17
C ASN A 34 21.49 -33.33 19.52
N LEU A 35 21.78 -32.26 18.77
CA LEU A 35 22.53 -31.11 19.27
C LEU A 35 21.53 -29.99 19.60
N THR A 36 21.37 -29.69 20.89
CA THR A 36 20.44 -28.69 21.39
C THR A 36 20.89 -27.27 21.01
N ALA A 37 20.53 -26.81 19.81
CA ALA A 37 20.55 -25.38 19.50
C ALA A 37 19.42 -24.69 20.27
N PRO A 38 19.66 -23.57 20.98
CA PRO A 38 18.59 -22.84 21.65
C PRO A 38 17.63 -22.28 20.61
N ALA A 39 16.32 -22.38 20.87
CA ALA A 39 15.30 -21.84 19.99
C ALA A 39 15.50 -20.32 19.86
N ALA A 40 15.86 -19.86 18.67
CA ALA A 40 15.98 -18.43 18.38
C ALA A 40 14.62 -17.76 18.58
N ALA A 41 14.49 -16.99 19.66
CA ALA A 41 13.26 -16.28 19.97
C ALA A 41 12.90 -15.36 18.80
N ALA A 42 11.70 -15.52 18.26
CA ALA A 42 11.23 -14.72 17.14
C ALA A 42 11.14 -13.25 17.55
N ALA A 43 12.15 -12.46 17.16
CA ALA A 43 12.19 -11.04 17.44
C ALA A 43 10.97 -10.36 16.80
N SER A 44 10.18 -9.67 17.61
CA SER A 44 9.08 -8.84 17.12
C SER A 44 9.59 -7.85 16.07
N PRO A 45 8.82 -7.58 14.99
CA PRO A 45 9.23 -6.59 14.00
C PRO A 45 9.45 -5.23 14.68
N PRO A 46 10.44 -4.44 14.21
CA PRO A 46 10.75 -3.15 14.83
C PRO A 46 9.53 -2.20 14.80
N PRO A 47 9.40 -1.30 15.79
CA PRO A 47 8.28 -0.38 15.84
C PRO A 47 8.27 0.54 14.61
N PRO A 48 7.10 0.89 14.05
CA PRO A 48 7.01 1.77 12.89
C PRO A 48 7.72 3.11 13.12
N PRO A 49 8.47 3.63 12.14
CA PRO A 49 9.27 4.84 12.33
C PRO A 49 8.40 6.05 12.62
N THR A 50 8.95 7.00 13.39
CA THR A 50 8.36 8.32 13.60
C THR A 50 9.13 9.35 12.78
N LEU A 51 8.44 9.98 11.83
CA LEU A 51 9.00 10.96 10.89
C LEU A 51 8.49 12.35 11.22
N LEU A 52 9.27 13.40 10.93
CA LEU A 52 8.87 14.80 11.05
C LEU A 52 9.18 15.52 9.73
N PHE A 53 8.21 16.29 9.24
CA PHE A 53 8.36 17.09 8.02
C PHE A 53 7.97 18.55 8.30
N ARG A 54 8.75 19.48 7.75
CA ARG A 54 8.58 20.94 7.95
C ARG A 54 7.30 21.49 7.32
N ASP A 55 6.82 20.86 6.25
CA ASP A 55 5.67 21.32 5.47
C ASP A 55 5.11 20.19 4.58
N ALA A 56 4.01 20.50 3.89
CA ALA A 56 3.33 19.62 2.96
C ALA A 56 4.24 19.11 1.82
N ALA A 57 5.14 19.93 1.28
CA ALA A 57 5.97 19.53 0.14
C ALA A 57 6.97 18.44 0.55
N ALA A 58 7.62 18.57 1.71
CA ALA A 58 8.52 17.54 2.22
C ALA A 58 7.79 16.21 2.55
N TRP A 59 6.51 16.26 2.93
CA TRP A 59 5.66 15.07 3.09
C TRP A 59 5.21 14.47 1.75
N GLU A 60 4.91 15.30 0.75
CA GLU A 60 4.55 14.85 -0.60
C GLU A 60 5.71 14.11 -1.28
N SER A 61 6.94 14.64 -1.24
CA SER A 61 8.11 13.96 -1.81
C SER A 61 8.35 12.60 -1.16
N TRP A 62 8.23 12.51 0.17
CA TRP A 62 8.36 11.23 0.87
C TRP A 62 7.26 10.23 0.44
N LEU A 63 6.01 10.68 0.30
CA LEU A 63 4.93 9.83 -0.20
C LEU A 63 5.19 9.40 -1.66
N GLU A 64 5.67 10.29 -2.53
CA GLU A 64 5.92 9.98 -3.94
C GLU A 64 6.94 8.84 -4.11
N GLU A 65 7.98 8.82 -3.27
CA GLU A 65 8.94 7.72 -3.16
C GLU A 65 8.35 6.45 -2.49
N ASN A 66 7.68 6.59 -1.34
CA ASN A 66 7.42 5.46 -0.43
C ASN A 66 6.01 4.82 -0.57
N HIS A 67 5.05 5.48 -1.24
CA HIS A 67 3.63 5.06 -1.21
C HIS A 67 3.34 3.65 -1.73
N LYS A 68 4.21 3.09 -2.58
CA LYS A 68 4.02 1.78 -3.24
C LYS A 68 4.45 0.57 -2.39
N GLY A 69 5.06 0.80 -1.22
CA GLY A 69 5.23 -0.23 -0.19
C GLY A 69 6.16 -1.40 -0.54
N THR A 70 7.11 -1.23 -1.46
CA THR A 70 8.10 -2.26 -1.84
C THR A 70 9.07 -2.63 -0.71
N GLU A 71 9.33 -1.72 0.23
CA GLU A 71 10.33 -1.91 1.30
C GLU A 71 9.70 -1.85 2.71
N GLY A 72 8.65 -2.63 2.95
CA GLY A 72 8.20 -2.98 4.31
C GLY A 72 7.51 -1.89 5.15
N LEU A 73 7.59 -0.62 4.75
CA LEU A 73 6.97 0.55 5.45
C LEU A 73 5.44 0.61 5.29
N GLY A 74 4.74 -0.46 5.68
CA GLY A 74 3.28 -0.53 5.70
C GLY A 74 2.60 0.32 6.79
N VAL A 75 3.38 0.99 7.64
CA VAL A 75 2.94 1.91 8.70
C VAL A 75 4.02 2.97 8.95
N VAL A 76 3.64 4.23 9.14
CA VAL A 76 4.51 5.28 9.74
C VAL A 76 3.75 6.08 10.80
N TRP A 77 4.48 6.73 11.69
CA TRP A 77 3.96 7.79 12.55
C TRP A 77 4.51 9.14 12.08
N LEU A 78 3.62 10.11 11.89
CA LEU A 78 3.98 11.48 11.55
C LEU A 78 3.93 12.36 12.80
N LYS A 79 5.06 12.95 13.21
CA LYS A 79 5.15 13.93 14.29
C LYS A 79 4.72 15.30 13.75
N ILE A 80 3.64 15.83 14.33
CA ILE A 80 2.95 17.05 13.90
C ILE A 80 2.95 18.04 15.06
N GLY A 81 3.27 19.31 14.78
CA GLY A 81 3.17 20.41 15.73
C GLY A 81 1.72 20.69 16.12
N LYS A 82 1.49 20.94 17.41
CA LYS A 82 0.27 21.57 17.92
C LYS A 82 0.33 23.07 17.61
N LYS A 83 -0.78 23.78 17.84
CA LYS A 83 -0.85 25.26 17.77
C LYS A 83 0.14 25.99 18.71
N SER A 84 0.66 25.30 19.73
CA SER A 84 1.67 25.78 20.68
C SER A 84 3.11 25.45 20.27
N CYS A 85 3.35 24.84 19.11
CA CYS A 85 4.69 24.56 18.63
C CYS A 85 5.33 25.84 18.05
N PRO A 86 6.56 26.22 18.46
CA PRO A 86 7.27 27.35 17.84
C PRO A 86 7.84 27.00 16.45
N GLU A 87 7.96 25.71 16.12
CA GLU A 87 8.46 25.22 14.85
C GLU A 87 7.31 24.98 13.85
N ARG A 88 7.51 25.34 12.58
CA ARG A 88 6.58 24.97 11.52
C ARG A 88 6.80 23.50 11.13
N THR A 89 5.76 22.69 11.27
CA THR A 89 5.64 21.37 10.65
C THR A 89 4.56 21.38 9.56
N VAL A 90 4.48 20.30 8.78
CA VAL A 90 3.25 19.93 8.07
C VAL A 90 2.08 19.88 9.06
N THR A 91 0.91 20.38 8.67
CA THR A 91 -0.32 20.32 9.47
C THR A 91 -1.05 18.99 9.29
N TYR A 92 -1.98 18.68 10.19
CA TYR A 92 -2.80 17.46 10.08
C TYR A 92 -3.64 17.42 8.80
N ASP A 93 -4.24 18.54 8.40
CA ASP A 93 -5.11 18.58 7.22
C ASP A 93 -4.31 18.46 5.91
N GLU A 94 -3.18 19.18 5.77
CA GLU A 94 -2.23 18.97 4.66
C GLU A 94 -1.75 17.50 4.59
N ALA A 95 -1.41 16.91 5.73
CA ALA A 95 -0.92 15.54 5.79
C ALA A 95 -1.97 14.51 5.36
N VAL A 96 -3.24 14.71 5.73
CA VAL A 96 -4.35 13.82 5.34
C VAL A 96 -4.76 14.03 3.87
N GLU A 97 -4.76 15.26 3.37
CA GLU A 97 -5.05 15.52 1.96
C GLU A 97 -4.03 14.86 1.04
N LEU A 98 -2.73 15.03 1.33
CA LEU A 98 -1.66 14.34 0.60
C LEU A 98 -1.75 12.81 0.78
N ALA A 99 -2.01 12.30 1.98
CA ALA A 99 -2.20 10.87 2.18
C ALA A 99 -3.33 10.31 1.29
N LEU A 100 -4.48 11.01 1.20
CA LEU A 100 -5.59 10.60 0.32
C LEU A 100 -5.19 10.62 -1.16
N CYS A 101 -4.41 11.62 -1.62
CA CYS A 101 -3.89 11.68 -2.98
C CYS A 101 -3.02 10.47 -3.35
N PHE A 102 -2.25 9.91 -2.41
CA PHE A 102 -1.38 8.74 -2.62
C PHE A 102 -2.02 7.39 -2.22
N GLY A 103 -3.30 7.37 -1.83
CA GLY A 103 -4.02 6.13 -1.46
C GLY A 103 -3.78 5.65 -0.02
N TRP A 104 -3.25 6.52 0.82
CA TRP A 104 -3.05 6.30 2.25
C TRP A 104 -4.23 6.85 3.08
N ILE A 105 -4.22 6.56 4.38
CA ILE A 105 -5.20 7.04 5.35
C ILE A 105 -4.55 7.28 6.70
N ASP A 106 -5.07 8.25 7.44
CA ASP A 106 -4.81 8.43 8.87
C ASP A 106 -5.47 7.35 9.73
N GLY A 107 -4.92 7.14 10.92
CA GLY A 107 -5.45 6.21 11.93
C GLY A 107 -5.32 6.76 13.35
N GLN A 108 -4.63 6.02 14.22
CA GLN A 108 -4.48 6.40 15.62
C GLN A 108 -3.66 7.69 15.80
N ARG A 109 -4.19 8.62 16.60
CA ARG A 109 -3.46 9.76 17.14
C ARG A 109 -2.95 9.44 18.54
N LYS A 110 -1.76 9.92 18.92
CA LYS A 110 -1.25 9.92 20.29
C LYS A 110 -0.61 11.28 20.60
N ALA A 111 -0.72 11.76 21.84
CA ALA A 111 0.14 12.83 22.31
C ALA A 111 1.61 12.36 22.34
N LEU A 112 2.56 13.28 22.21
CA LEU A 112 3.99 12.99 22.35
C LEU A 112 4.61 13.80 23.49
N ASP A 113 4.47 15.12 23.42
CA ASP A 113 5.04 16.09 24.38
C ASP A 113 4.11 17.33 24.46
N GLU A 114 4.57 18.46 25.00
CA GLU A 114 3.79 19.70 25.07
C GLU A 114 3.49 20.32 23.69
N HIS A 115 4.45 20.31 22.77
CA HIS A 115 4.37 21.00 21.49
C HIS A 115 3.92 20.09 20.34
N PHE A 116 4.04 18.77 20.47
CA PHE A 116 3.81 17.82 19.38
C PHE A 116 2.84 16.69 19.72
N PHE A 117 2.31 16.08 18.68
CA PHE A 117 1.59 14.81 18.72
C PHE A 117 2.04 13.93 17.56
N ILE A 118 1.81 12.62 17.65
CA ILE A 118 2.06 11.69 16.53
C ILE A 118 0.74 11.17 15.96
N GLN A 119 0.67 11.09 14.64
CA GLN A 119 -0.47 10.60 13.87
C GLN A 119 -0.03 9.40 13.03
N ARG A 120 -0.65 8.24 13.22
CA ARG A 120 -0.36 7.05 12.41
C ARG A 120 -0.94 7.25 11.01
N PHE A 121 -0.14 6.93 9.99
CA PHE A 121 -0.53 6.85 8.59
C PHE A 121 -0.20 5.45 8.04
N THR A 122 -1.04 4.96 7.13
CA THR A 122 -0.92 3.64 6.50
C THR A 122 -1.47 3.67 5.07
N PRO A 123 -0.96 2.86 4.13
CA PRO A 123 -1.68 2.56 2.89
C PRO A 123 -3.10 2.08 3.21
N ARG A 124 -4.08 2.46 2.38
CA ARG A 124 -5.40 1.86 2.48
C ARG A 124 -5.33 0.37 2.13
N ARG A 125 -6.28 -0.39 2.67
CA ARG A 125 -6.48 -1.81 2.35
C ARG A 125 -7.79 -1.94 1.58
N ARG A 126 -7.92 -3.02 0.81
CA ARG A 126 -9.13 -3.35 0.00
C ARG A 126 -10.46 -3.39 0.78
N LYS A 127 -10.45 -3.36 2.11
CA LYS A 127 -11.64 -3.29 2.99
C LYS A 127 -11.66 -2.06 3.91
N SER A 128 -10.78 -1.08 3.72
CA SER A 128 -10.76 0.17 4.50
C SER A 128 -12.04 0.96 4.24
N ILE A 129 -12.76 1.29 5.31
CA ILE A 129 -13.95 2.13 5.26
C ILE A 129 -13.64 3.57 4.83
N TRP A 130 -14.68 4.30 4.47
CA TRP A 130 -14.63 5.73 4.18
C TRP A 130 -15.53 6.49 5.15
N SER A 131 -15.15 7.75 5.43
CA SER A 131 -15.95 8.70 6.20
C SER A 131 -16.37 9.84 5.29
N LYS A 132 -17.51 10.49 5.58
CA LYS A 132 -18.03 11.62 4.79
C LYS A 132 -17.00 12.75 4.64
N ARG A 133 -16.16 12.97 5.67
CA ARG A 133 -15.05 13.94 5.62
C ARG A 133 -13.99 13.58 4.58
N ASN A 134 -13.57 12.32 4.49
CA ASN A 134 -12.53 11.92 3.54
C ASN A 134 -13.10 11.77 2.11
N VAL A 135 -14.38 11.46 1.96
CA VAL A 135 -15.12 11.60 0.68
C VAL A 135 -15.15 13.07 0.22
N ALA A 136 -15.51 14.00 1.09
CA ALA A 136 -15.53 15.44 0.77
C ALA A 136 -14.16 15.99 0.40
N ARG A 137 -13.10 15.65 1.16
CA ARG A 137 -11.70 15.99 0.82
C ARG A 137 -11.31 15.47 -0.56
N VAL A 138 -11.58 14.19 -0.87
CA VAL A 138 -11.32 13.65 -2.23
C VAL A 138 -12.12 14.40 -3.30
N GLY A 139 -13.36 14.80 -3.04
CA GLY A 139 -14.15 15.63 -3.95
C GLY A 139 -13.47 16.96 -4.29
N MET A 140 -12.91 17.64 -3.27
CA MET A 140 -12.11 18.86 -3.45
C MET A 140 -10.81 18.58 -4.19
N LEU A 141 -10.05 17.55 -3.79
CA LEU A 141 -8.77 17.17 -4.42
C LEU A 141 -8.94 16.73 -5.89
N LYS A 142 -10.08 16.14 -6.27
CA LYS A 142 -10.43 15.87 -7.68
C LYS A 142 -10.75 17.16 -8.44
N LYS A 143 -11.53 18.08 -7.85
CA LYS A 143 -11.85 19.38 -8.45
C LYS A 143 -10.60 20.23 -8.70
N ASP A 144 -9.65 20.17 -7.77
CA ASP A 144 -8.38 20.90 -7.83
C ASP A 144 -7.31 20.21 -8.71
N GLY A 145 -7.60 19.02 -9.27
CA GLY A 145 -6.64 18.24 -10.08
C GLY A 145 -5.47 17.62 -9.29
N LYS A 146 -5.53 17.60 -7.95
CA LYS A 146 -4.44 17.17 -7.05
C LYS A 146 -4.37 15.65 -6.83
N MET A 147 -5.43 14.90 -7.13
CA MET A 147 -5.44 13.44 -6.93
C MET A 147 -4.40 12.73 -7.81
N ARG A 148 -3.50 11.95 -7.19
CA ARG A 148 -2.54 11.11 -7.91
C ARG A 148 -3.17 9.74 -8.26
N PRO A 149 -2.62 8.99 -9.25
CA PRO A 149 -3.21 7.70 -9.68
C PRO A 149 -3.38 6.67 -8.55
N ALA A 150 -2.46 6.64 -7.57
CA ALA A 150 -2.54 5.71 -6.44
C ALA A 150 -3.78 5.96 -5.55
N GLY A 151 -4.06 7.23 -5.21
CA GLY A 151 -5.29 7.60 -4.49
C GLY A 151 -6.54 7.39 -5.33
N GLN A 152 -6.45 7.63 -6.64
CA GLN A 152 -7.58 7.40 -7.54
C GLN A 152 -7.99 5.92 -7.59
N VAL A 153 -7.05 4.97 -7.66
CA VAL A 153 -7.34 3.53 -7.62
C VAL A 153 -8.09 3.12 -6.34
N GLU A 154 -7.72 3.63 -5.17
CA GLU A 154 -8.40 3.33 -3.91
C GLU A 154 -9.82 3.94 -3.82
N VAL A 155 -10.05 5.05 -4.51
CA VAL A 155 -11.38 5.65 -4.66
C VAL A 155 -12.25 4.84 -5.62
N ASP A 156 -11.72 4.44 -6.79
CA ASP A 156 -12.46 3.65 -7.78
C ASP A 156 -12.80 2.25 -7.23
N ALA A 157 -11.89 1.62 -6.50
CA ALA A 157 -12.14 0.36 -5.81
C ALA A 157 -13.25 0.49 -4.74
N ALA A 158 -13.37 1.64 -4.07
CA ALA A 158 -14.39 1.88 -3.05
C ALA A 158 -15.77 2.26 -3.63
N MET A 159 -15.81 2.85 -4.83
CA MET A 159 -17.04 3.01 -5.59
C MET A 159 -17.50 1.65 -6.13
N ALA A 160 -16.60 0.84 -6.69
CA ALA A 160 -16.91 -0.46 -7.29
C ALA A 160 -17.44 -1.51 -6.29
N ASP A 161 -17.11 -1.42 -5.00
CA ASP A 161 -17.64 -2.30 -3.94
C ASP A 161 -18.67 -1.62 -3.00
N GLY A 162 -19.08 -0.38 -3.32
CA GLY A 162 -20.07 0.38 -2.58
C GLY A 162 -19.68 0.72 -1.14
N ARG A 163 -18.37 0.73 -0.80
CA ARG A 163 -17.87 1.36 0.44
C ARG A 163 -17.97 2.88 0.40
N TRP A 164 -17.97 3.47 -0.78
CA TRP A 164 -18.05 4.92 -1.01
C TRP A 164 -19.39 5.50 -0.54
N ASP A 165 -20.50 4.91 -0.98
CA ASP A 165 -21.85 5.38 -0.64
C ASP A 165 -22.22 5.09 0.83
N LYS A 166 -21.53 4.12 1.44
CA LYS A 166 -21.64 3.75 2.86
C LYS A 166 -20.74 4.59 3.76
N ALA A 167 -20.26 5.76 3.29
CA ALA A 167 -19.42 6.65 4.09
C ALA A 167 -20.18 7.19 5.31
N TYR A 168 -19.58 7.00 6.50
CA TYR A 168 -20.16 7.42 7.78
C TYR A 168 -19.83 8.88 8.13
#